data_AF-A0A364XZ43-F1
#
_entry.id   AF-A0A364XZ43-F1
#
_cell.length_a   1.000
_cell.length_b   1.000
_cell.length_c   1.000
_cell.angle_alpha   90.00
_cell.angle_beta   90.00
_cell.angle_gamma   90.00
#
_symmetry.space_group_name_H-M   'P 1'
#
loop_
_entity.id
_entity.type
_entity.pdbx_description
1 polymer ?
#
loop_
_entity_poly.entity_id
_entity_poly.type
_entity_poly.pdbx_seq_one_letter_code
_entity_poly.pdbx_strand_id
1 'polypeptide(L)'
;MKTVVTAFGEKKIEDWDAALISIQLRQILQEVRAGLIDKLLADSLQKYISTTLSFTADASALLEIKGRLLSLRNAGIDMENYRSVLNAVLEKECTYIDTAFAYAEIDHVIKLSMQPALYKHMSTYSFDDIDLIQSVRRGLIAKILTEPGIKDYVHSTYNARLNDHAKLHYLLDELRNYFYNTPIDYAKMLDKFKRQKYEKISDACQEIFELEVDAILEKHFVHS
;
A
#
# COMPACT_ATOMS: atom_id res chain seq x y z
N MET A 1 6.74 -25.90 20.65
CA MET A 1 5.53 -26.07 19.81
C MET A 1 4.58 -24.97 20.23
N LYS A 2 3.98 -24.27 19.27
CA LYS A 2 3.08 -23.14 19.53
C LYS A 2 1.68 -23.46 19.01
N THR A 3 0.67 -22.96 19.69
CA THR A 3 -0.74 -23.10 19.30
C THR A 3 -1.27 -21.73 18.87
N VAL A 4 -1.89 -21.70 17.70
CA VAL A 4 -2.54 -20.52 17.15
C VAL A 4 -4.03 -20.80 17.08
N VAL A 5 -4.82 -20.01 17.79
CA VAL A 5 -6.27 -20.09 17.79
C VAL A 5 -6.82 -19.03 16.85
N THR A 6 -7.68 -19.43 15.92
CA THR A 6 -8.32 -18.54 14.95
C THR A 6 -9.84 -18.70 15.01
N ALA A 7 -10.57 -17.83 14.31
CA ALA A 7 -12.02 -17.98 14.12
C ALA A 7 -12.41 -19.28 13.38
N PHE A 8 -11.46 -19.95 12.71
CA PHE A 8 -11.68 -21.20 11.97
C PHE A 8 -11.15 -22.44 12.71
N GLY A 9 -10.70 -22.27 13.96
CA GLY A 9 -10.19 -23.35 14.81
C GLY A 9 -8.73 -23.17 15.19
N GLU A 10 -8.15 -24.25 15.71
CA GLU A 10 -6.80 -24.28 16.27
C GLU A 10 -5.80 -24.88 15.27
N LYS A 11 -4.62 -24.26 15.20
CA LYS A 11 -3.50 -24.69 14.37
C LYS A 11 -2.25 -24.78 15.23
N LYS A 12 -1.38 -25.76 14.94
CA LYS A 12 -0.11 -25.95 15.65
C LYS A 12 1.03 -25.53 14.75
N ILE A 13 1.97 -24.81 15.33
CA ILE A 13 3.22 -24.37 14.71
C ILE A 13 4.36 -25.13 15.39
N GLU A 14 5.23 -25.70 14.56
CA GLU A 14 6.46 -26.32 15.04
C GLU A 14 7.50 -25.24 15.33
N ASP A 15 8.10 -25.30 16.51
CA ASP A 15 8.83 -24.17 17.13
C ASP A 15 10.35 -24.38 17.11
N TRP A 16 10.85 -25.06 16.08
CA TRP A 16 12.27 -25.42 15.96
C TRP A 16 13.11 -24.28 15.39
N ASP A 17 12.51 -23.40 14.58
CA ASP A 17 13.16 -22.29 13.89
C ASP A 17 12.17 -21.13 13.68
N ALA A 18 12.59 -19.90 14.04
CA ALA A 18 11.81 -18.68 13.85
C ALA A 18 11.46 -18.41 12.38
N ALA A 19 12.33 -18.77 11.43
CA ALA A 19 12.05 -18.64 10.01
C ALA A 19 10.89 -19.57 9.59
N LEU A 20 10.84 -20.79 10.14
CA LEU A 20 9.78 -21.75 9.87
C LEU A 20 8.45 -21.31 10.49
N ILE A 21 8.48 -20.72 11.69
CA ILE A 21 7.30 -20.13 12.34
C ILE A 21 6.65 -19.08 11.45
N SER A 22 7.45 -18.18 10.86
CA SER A 22 6.94 -17.13 9.97
C SER A 22 6.23 -17.72 8.73
N ILE A 23 6.77 -18.79 8.15
CA ILE A 23 6.17 -19.48 6.99
C ILE A 23 4.85 -20.15 7.38
N GLN A 24 4.81 -20.90 8.48
CA GLN A 24 3.60 -21.58 8.95
C GLN A 24 2.52 -20.58 9.38
N LEU A 25 2.90 -19.50 10.07
CA LEU A 25 1.99 -18.43 10.43
C LEU A 25 1.40 -17.73 9.19
N ARG A 26 2.22 -17.51 8.15
CA ARG A 26 1.76 -16.95 6.88
C ARG A 26 0.63 -17.78 6.26
N GLN A 27 0.77 -19.11 6.28
CA GLN A 27 -0.27 -20.02 5.78
C GLN A 27 -1.54 -19.93 6.60
N ILE A 28 -1.44 -19.90 7.94
CA ILE A 28 -2.60 -19.75 8.83
C ILE A 28 -3.33 -18.43 8.56
N LEU A 29 -2.59 -17.32 8.45
CA LEU A 29 -3.17 -16.01 8.13
C LEU A 29 -3.84 -16.00 6.75
N GLN A 30 -3.24 -16.66 5.75
CA GLN A 30 -3.84 -16.82 4.43
C GLN A 30 -5.17 -17.58 4.50
N GLU A 31 -5.22 -18.69 5.24
CA GLU A 31 -6.45 -19.47 5.45
C GLU A 31 -7.54 -18.65 6.12
N VAL A 32 -7.19 -17.87 7.17
CA VAL A 32 -8.13 -16.98 7.85
C VAL A 32 -8.69 -15.93 6.90
N ARG A 33 -7.82 -15.24 6.15
CA ARG A 33 -8.24 -14.22 5.17
C ARG A 33 -9.13 -14.82 4.10
N ALA A 34 -8.74 -15.96 3.53
CA ALA A 34 -9.52 -16.64 2.50
C ALA A 34 -10.89 -17.09 3.01
N GLY A 35 -10.96 -17.68 4.21
CA GLY A 35 -12.21 -18.12 4.81
C GLY A 35 -13.18 -16.96 5.10
N LEU A 36 -12.67 -15.80 5.53
CA LEU A 36 -13.50 -14.61 5.75
C LEU A 36 -14.03 -14.05 4.42
N ILE A 37 -13.19 -14.00 3.40
CA ILE A 37 -13.60 -13.57 2.05
C ILE A 37 -14.64 -14.53 1.48
N ASP A 38 -14.43 -15.84 1.58
CA ASP A 38 -15.38 -16.86 1.08
C ASP A 38 -16.74 -16.71 1.77
N LYS A 39 -16.77 -16.46 3.08
CA LYS A 39 -18.00 -16.19 3.85
C LYS A 39 -18.69 -14.89 3.42
N LEU A 40 -17.94 -13.85 3.11
CA LEU A 40 -18.49 -12.58 2.60
C LEU A 40 -19.09 -12.77 1.21
N LEU A 41 -18.34 -13.43 0.31
CA LEU A 41 -18.72 -13.63 -1.09
C LEU A 41 -19.94 -14.54 -1.27
N ALA A 42 -20.13 -15.52 -0.38
CA ALA A 42 -21.30 -16.39 -0.39
C ALA A 42 -22.59 -15.57 -0.30
N ASP A 43 -22.84 -14.91 0.85
CA ASP A 43 -24.17 -14.33 1.10
C ASP A 43 -24.18 -13.00 1.86
N SER A 44 -23.05 -12.54 2.39
CA SER A 44 -23.06 -11.45 3.38
C SER A 44 -22.43 -10.16 2.91
N LEU A 45 -21.86 -10.09 1.70
CA LEU A 45 -21.13 -8.93 1.21
C LEU A 45 -21.98 -7.64 1.19
N GLN A 46 -23.15 -7.65 0.56
CA GLN A 46 -23.99 -6.44 0.48
C GLN A 46 -24.41 -5.96 1.86
N LYS A 47 -24.82 -6.89 2.73
CA LYS A 47 -25.18 -6.58 4.13
C LYS A 47 -23.99 -5.97 4.86
N TYR A 48 -22.82 -6.60 4.77
CA TYR A 48 -21.59 -6.13 5.38
C TYR A 48 -21.23 -4.70 4.95
N ILE A 49 -21.27 -4.40 3.66
CA ILE A 49 -20.99 -3.06 3.14
C ILE A 49 -21.97 -2.04 3.73
N SER A 50 -23.26 -2.37 3.72
CA SER A 50 -24.29 -1.46 4.23
C SER A 50 -24.22 -1.23 5.74
N THR A 51 -23.86 -2.25 6.52
CA THR A 51 -23.87 -2.16 7.99
C THR A 51 -22.53 -1.68 8.56
N THR A 52 -21.42 -2.17 8.02
CA THR A 52 -20.07 -1.94 8.57
C THR A 52 -19.46 -0.69 7.97
N LEU A 53 -19.66 -0.47 6.67
CA LEU A 53 -19.05 0.63 5.93
C LEU A 53 -20.03 1.78 5.68
N SER A 54 -21.31 1.60 6.00
CA SER A 54 -22.37 2.61 5.81
C SER A 54 -22.51 3.07 4.35
N PHE A 55 -22.30 2.17 3.39
CA PHE A 55 -22.46 2.43 1.96
C PHE A 55 -23.47 1.48 1.31
N THR A 56 -24.10 1.94 0.23
CA THR A 56 -24.93 1.09 -0.62
C THR A 56 -24.19 0.88 -1.94
N ALA A 57 -23.72 -0.34 -2.18
CA ALA A 57 -23.12 -0.71 -3.46
C ALA A 57 -24.22 -1.06 -4.48
N ASP A 58 -24.10 -0.53 -5.70
CA ASP A 58 -24.89 -0.98 -6.83
C ASP A 58 -24.35 -2.30 -7.41
N ALA A 59 -25.05 -2.88 -8.38
CA ALA A 59 -24.66 -4.16 -8.96
C ALA A 59 -23.27 -4.14 -9.64
N SER A 60 -22.87 -3.01 -10.22
CA SER A 60 -21.57 -2.85 -10.87
C SER A 60 -20.44 -2.77 -9.85
N ALA A 61 -20.62 -1.94 -8.81
CA ALA A 61 -19.68 -1.81 -7.71
C ALA A 61 -19.53 -3.14 -6.96
N LEU A 62 -20.62 -3.87 -6.74
CA LEU A 62 -20.59 -5.21 -6.16
C LEU A 62 -19.75 -6.18 -6.98
N LEU A 63 -19.87 -6.16 -8.30
CA LEU A 63 -19.08 -7.03 -9.17
C LEU A 63 -17.59 -6.71 -9.09
N GLU A 64 -17.24 -5.41 -9.08
CA GLU A 64 -15.85 -4.96 -8.91
C GLU A 64 -15.29 -5.39 -7.55
N ILE A 65 -16.03 -5.13 -6.46
CA ILE A 65 -15.65 -5.54 -5.12
C ILE A 65 -15.39 -7.05 -5.07
N LYS A 66 -16.28 -7.86 -5.62
CA LYS A 66 -16.11 -9.33 -5.67
C LYS A 66 -14.82 -9.72 -6.38
N GLY A 67 -14.52 -9.11 -7.53
CA GLY A 67 -13.28 -9.35 -8.26
C GLY A 67 -12.02 -8.99 -7.48
N ARG A 68 -12.03 -7.83 -6.79
CA ARG A 68 -10.88 -7.42 -5.96
C ARG A 68 -10.72 -8.27 -4.71
N LEU A 69 -11.81 -8.68 -4.08
CA LEU A 69 -11.76 -9.61 -2.93
C LEU A 69 -11.22 -10.99 -3.35
N LEU A 70 -11.60 -11.50 -4.52
CA LEU A 70 -11.02 -12.74 -5.06
C LEU A 70 -9.52 -12.60 -5.35
N SER A 71 -9.08 -11.42 -5.80
CA SER A 71 -7.65 -11.13 -5.99
C SER A 71 -6.91 -11.11 -4.65
N LEU A 72 -7.46 -10.41 -3.65
CA LEU A 72 -6.91 -10.37 -2.28
C LEU A 72 -6.85 -11.76 -1.65
N ARG A 73 -7.88 -12.59 -1.86
CA ARG A 73 -7.95 -13.99 -1.39
C ARG A 73 -6.80 -14.83 -1.91
N ASN A 74 -6.29 -14.55 -3.10
CA ASN A 74 -5.21 -15.32 -3.72
C ASN A 74 -3.84 -14.62 -3.60
N ALA A 75 -3.81 -13.37 -3.14
CA ALA A 75 -2.58 -12.65 -2.87
C ALA A 75 -1.79 -13.32 -1.72
N GLY A 76 -0.48 -13.07 -1.66
CA GLY A 76 0.33 -13.47 -0.51
C GLY A 76 0.00 -12.63 0.74
N ILE A 77 0.41 -13.12 1.91
CA ILE A 77 0.42 -12.32 3.15
C ILE A 77 1.76 -11.59 3.24
N ASP A 78 1.70 -10.26 3.38
CA ASP A 78 2.85 -9.44 3.71
C ASP A 78 3.05 -9.44 5.24
N MET A 79 4.06 -10.17 5.70
CA MET A 79 4.32 -10.36 7.13
C MET A 79 4.72 -9.07 7.85
N GLU A 80 5.16 -8.02 7.15
CA GLU A 80 5.46 -6.73 7.79
C GLU A 80 4.18 -6.11 8.38
N ASN A 81 3.04 -6.25 7.70
CA ASN A 81 1.74 -5.78 8.20
C ASN A 81 1.23 -6.59 9.40
N TYR A 82 1.78 -7.79 9.60
CA TYR A 82 1.41 -8.73 10.66
C TYR A 82 2.50 -8.88 11.73
N ARG A 83 3.45 -7.94 11.80
CA ARG A 83 4.60 -8.03 12.71
C ARG A 83 4.19 -8.17 14.17
N SER A 84 3.11 -7.51 14.60
CA SER A 84 2.56 -7.65 15.95
C SER A 84 2.06 -9.07 16.24
N VAL A 85 1.39 -9.70 15.28
CA VAL A 85 0.91 -11.10 15.39
C VAL A 85 2.09 -12.06 15.42
N LEU A 86 3.09 -11.85 14.55
CA LEU A 86 4.30 -12.66 14.52
C LEU A 86 5.04 -12.60 15.87
N ASN A 87 5.25 -11.41 16.42
CA ASN A 87 5.89 -11.25 17.73
C ASN A 87 5.08 -11.94 18.83
N ALA A 88 3.76 -11.78 18.84
CA ALA A 88 2.90 -12.46 19.83
C ALA A 88 2.98 -13.98 19.73
N VAL A 89 3.06 -14.54 18.53
CA VAL A 89 3.29 -15.99 18.33
C VAL A 89 4.67 -16.38 18.82
N LEU A 90 5.72 -15.63 18.53
CA LEU A 90 7.09 -15.92 18.98
C LEU A 90 7.21 -15.91 20.52
N GLU A 91 6.52 -14.99 21.19
CA GLU A 91 6.60 -14.81 22.65
C GLU A 91 5.73 -15.79 23.45
N LYS A 92 4.61 -16.27 22.88
CA LYS A 92 3.61 -17.05 23.63
C LYS A 92 3.51 -18.48 23.12
N GLU A 93 3.16 -19.41 24.02
CA GLU A 93 2.85 -20.79 23.64
C GLU A 93 1.48 -20.92 22.97
N CYS A 94 0.54 -20.04 23.34
CA CYS A 94 -0.80 -20.00 22.77
C CYS A 94 -1.15 -18.55 22.41
N THR A 95 -1.51 -18.32 21.15
CA THR A 95 -1.87 -16.99 20.63
C THR A 95 -3.19 -17.04 19.89
N TYR A 96 -4.12 -16.16 20.27
CA TYR A 96 -5.36 -15.94 19.52
C TYR A 96 -5.12 -14.87 18.45
N ILE A 97 -5.47 -15.19 17.19
CA ILE A 97 -5.41 -14.25 16.07
C ILE A 97 -6.79 -13.65 15.88
N ASP A 98 -6.89 -12.33 16.11
CA ASP A 98 -8.10 -11.58 15.83
C ASP A 98 -8.33 -11.44 14.33
N THR A 99 -9.58 -11.64 13.90
CA THR A 99 -10.02 -11.40 12.53
C THR A 99 -10.02 -9.93 12.13
N ALA A 100 -9.91 -9.01 13.09
CA ALA A 100 -9.86 -7.56 12.83
C ALA A 100 -8.79 -7.16 11.79
N PHE A 101 -7.63 -7.82 11.79
CA PHE A 101 -6.57 -7.55 10.80
C PHE A 101 -7.00 -7.90 9.37
N ALA A 102 -7.60 -9.07 9.19
CA ALA A 102 -8.10 -9.50 7.89
C ALA A 102 -9.29 -8.65 7.44
N TYR A 103 -10.18 -8.25 8.36
CA TYR A 103 -11.27 -7.33 8.04
C TYR A 103 -10.76 -5.94 7.67
N ALA A 104 -9.66 -5.45 8.25
CA ALA A 104 -9.07 -4.17 7.86
C ALA A 104 -8.58 -4.18 6.40
N GLU A 105 -7.96 -5.28 5.93
CA GLU A 105 -7.59 -5.45 4.52
C GLU A 105 -8.82 -5.50 3.61
N ILE A 106 -9.84 -6.26 4.01
CA ILE A 106 -11.11 -6.39 3.28
C ILE A 106 -11.78 -5.02 3.16
N ASP A 107 -11.88 -4.28 4.26
CA ASP A 107 -12.45 -2.93 4.31
C ASP A 107 -11.68 -1.98 3.40
N HIS A 108 -10.35 -2.05 3.40
CA HIS A 108 -9.53 -1.24 2.53
C HIS A 108 -9.86 -1.52 1.06
N VAL A 109 -9.89 -2.79 0.65
CA VAL A 109 -10.23 -3.18 -0.72
C VAL A 109 -11.64 -2.75 -1.12
N ILE A 110 -12.63 -2.92 -0.23
CA ILE A 110 -14.00 -2.47 -0.50
C ILE A 110 -14.06 -0.96 -0.65
N LYS A 111 -13.46 -0.19 0.28
CA LYS A 111 -13.44 1.27 0.23
C LYS A 111 -12.78 1.77 -1.06
N LEU A 112 -11.67 1.16 -1.48
CA LEU A 112 -11.04 1.49 -2.76
C LEU A 112 -11.95 1.24 -3.95
N SER A 113 -12.73 0.15 -3.93
CA SER A 113 -13.69 -0.19 -4.99
C SER A 113 -14.90 0.75 -5.02
N MET A 114 -15.17 1.46 -3.93
CA MET A 114 -16.38 2.29 -3.75
C MET A 114 -16.16 3.79 -3.99
N GLN A 115 -14.94 4.24 -4.28
CA GLN A 115 -14.66 5.65 -4.54
C GLN A 115 -15.09 6.04 -5.97
N PRO A 116 -16.21 6.79 -6.18
CA PRO A 116 -16.85 6.95 -7.49
C PRO A 116 -16.12 7.90 -8.46
N ALA A 117 -15.01 8.52 -8.05
CA ALA A 117 -14.37 9.60 -8.81
C ALA A 117 -12.89 9.39 -9.13
N LEU A 118 -12.20 8.44 -8.50
CA LEU A 118 -10.78 8.15 -8.80
C LEU A 118 -10.61 7.01 -9.82
N TYR A 119 -11.60 6.12 -9.95
CA TYR A 119 -11.40 4.83 -10.63
C TYR A 119 -12.33 4.53 -11.80
N LYS A 120 -13.21 5.46 -12.21
CA LYS A 120 -13.97 5.32 -13.47
C LYS A 120 -13.07 5.24 -14.71
N HIS A 121 -11.78 5.59 -14.58
CA HIS A 121 -10.78 5.41 -15.62
C HIS A 121 -10.00 4.09 -15.50
N MET A 122 -10.04 3.37 -14.35
CA MET A 122 -9.20 2.18 -14.09
C MET A 122 -9.55 0.95 -14.95
N SER A 123 -10.74 0.84 -15.52
CA SER A 123 -11.11 -0.28 -16.42
C SER A 123 -10.38 -0.28 -17.77
N THR A 124 -9.53 0.72 -18.03
CA THR A 124 -8.70 0.82 -19.24
C THR A 124 -7.19 0.68 -18.99
N TYR A 125 -6.77 0.35 -17.77
CA TYR A 125 -5.36 0.24 -17.38
C TYR A 125 -5.01 -1.17 -16.94
N SER A 126 -3.85 -1.69 -17.37
CA SER A 126 -3.35 -2.96 -16.83
C SER A 126 -3.01 -2.75 -15.36
N PHE A 127 -3.35 -3.72 -14.52
CA PHE A 127 -2.95 -3.74 -13.11
C PHE A 127 -1.41 -3.62 -12.99
N ASP A 128 -0.69 -4.18 -13.96
CA ASP A 128 0.78 -4.11 -14.07
C ASP A 128 1.32 -2.68 -14.19
N ASP A 129 0.59 -1.77 -14.85
CA ASP A 129 1.04 -0.39 -15.05
C ASP A 129 0.98 0.42 -13.74
N ILE A 130 -0.04 0.16 -12.92
CA ILE A 130 -0.20 0.80 -11.60
C ILE A 130 0.88 0.30 -10.66
N ASP A 131 1.08 -1.01 -10.59
CA ASP A 131 2.12 -1.61 -9.75
C ASP A 131 3.51 -1.13 -10.16
N LEU A 132 3.76 -0.99 -11.46
CA LEU A 132 5.00 -0.42 -11.98
C LEU A 132 5.20 1.02 -11.49
N ILE A 133 4.20 1.89 -11.60
CA ILE A 133 4.29 3.29 -11.15
C ILE A 133 4.53 3.35 -9.64
N GLN A 134 3.81 2.56 -8.86
CA GLN A 134 4.00 2.50 -7.41
C GLN A 134 5.40 2.02 -7.05
N SER A 135 5.93 1.03 -7.77
CA SER A 135 7.28 0.50 -7.56
C SER A 135 8.35 1.55 -7.89
N VAL A 136 8.28 2.17 -9.08
CA VAL A 136 9.21 3.21 -9.51
C VAL A 136 9.18 4.39 -8.55
N ARG A 137 7.99 4.88 -8.19
CA ARG A 137 7.83 6.00 -7.28
C ARG A 137 8.37 5.69 -5.88
N ARG A 138 8.14 4.49 -5.33
CA ARG A 138 8.73 4.08 -4.05
C ARG A 138 10.25 4.10 -4.09
N GLY A 139 10.85 3.63 -5.20
CA GLY A 139 12.30 3.69 -5.40
C GLY A 139 12.84 5.13 -5.43
N LEU A 140 12.14 6.04 -6.12
CA LEU A 140 12.50 7.46 -6.19
C LEU A 140 12.38 8.17 -4.83
N ILE A 141 11.29 7.91 -4.09
CA ILE A 141 11.08 8.42 -2.72
C ILE A 141 12.21 7.93 -1.80
N ALA A 142 12.50 6.63 -1.82
CA ALA A 142 13.57 6.06 -1.00
C ALA A 142 14.94 6.68 -1.32
N LYS A 143 15.19 7.02 -2.59
CA LYS A 143 16.42 7.69 -3.02
C LYS A 143 16.49 9.14 -2.52
N ILE A 144 15.44 9.95 -2.72
CA ILE A 144 15.46 11.38 -2.36
C ILE A 144 15.45 11.61 -0.84
N LEU A 145 14.79 10.74 -0.06
CA LEU A 145 14.66 10.88 1.39
C LEU A 145 15.91 10.45 2.17
N THR A 146 17.07 10.56 1.54
CA THR A 146 18.39 10.36 2.15
C THR A 146 19.19 11.66 2.08
N GLU A 147 20.12 11.88 3.01
CA GLU A 147 20.97 13.07 2.94
C GLU A 147 21.75 13.19 1.62
N PRO A 148 22.37 12.12 1.07
CA PRO A 148 23.02 12.21 -0.23
C PRO A 148 22.03 12.50 -1.34
N GLY A 149 20.86 11.83 -1.35
CA GLY A 149 19.86 11.97 -2.40
C GLY A 149 19.35 13.40 -2.55
N ILE A 150 18.95 14.05 -1.46
CA ILE A 150 18.48 15.44 -1.51
C ILE A 150 19.61 16.42 -1.82
N LYS A 151 20.83 16.19 -1.33
CA LYS A 151 22.00 17.03 -1.66
C LYS A 151 22.34 16.97 -3.14
N ASP A 152 22.37 15.77 -3.69
CA ASP A 152 22.65 15.54 -5.11
C ASP A 152 21.58 16.19 -5.99
N TYR A 153 20.30 16.01 -5.64
CA TYR A 153 19.18 16.62 -6.36
C TYR A 153 19.24 18.15 -6.32
N VAL A 154 19.44 18.74 -5.13
CA VAL A 154 19.53 20.20 -4.99
C VAL A 154 20.73 20.76 -5.77
N HIS A 155 21.84 20.03 -5.79
CA HIS A 155 23.02 20.42 -6.55
C HIS A 155 22.77 20.36 -8.06
N SER A 156 22.15 19.30 -8.57
CA SER A 156 21.88 19.14 -10.00
C SER A 156 20.82 20.12 -10.51
N THR A 157 19.77 20.36 -9.73
CA THR A 157 18.59 21.11 -10.19
C THR A 157 18.72 22.61 -9.93
N TYR A 158 19.22 23.01 -8.75
CA TYR A 158 19.29 24.41 -8.34
C TYR A 158 20.71 24.99 -8.35
N ASN A 159 21.72 24.20 -8.75
CA ASN A 159 23.15 24.56 -8.67
C ASN A 159 23.57 25.08 -7.27
N ALA A 160 22.91 24.57 -6.22
CA ALA A 160 23.10 25.00 -4.85
C ALA A 160 23.80 23.92 -4.02
N ARG A 161 24.45 24.32 -2.91
CA ARG A 161 25.02 23.38 -1.93
C ARG A 161 24.20 23.41 -0.65
N LEU A 162 23.69 22.25 -0.24
CA LEU A 162 22.92 22.07 0.99
C LEU A 162 23.84 21.60 2.13
N ASN A 163 24.71 22.51 2.60
CA ASN A 163 25.68 22.24 3.67
C ASN A 163 25.12 22.53 5.08
N ASP A 164 24.05 23.33 5.16
CA ASP A 164 23.36 23.60 6.43
C ASP A 164 22.57 22.36 6.85
N HIS A 165 23.02 21.73 7.95
CA HIS A 165 22.41 20.53 8.49
C HIS A 165 20.98 20.77 8.99
N ALA A 166 20.68 21.93 9.57
CA ALA A 166 19.33 22.24 10.03
C ALA A 166 18.37 22.41 8.83
N LYS A 167 18.81 23.13 7.79
CA LYS A 167 18.03 23.28 6.54
C LYS A 167 17.82 21.92 5.86
N LEU A 168 18.83 21.06 5.84
CA LEU A 168 18.76 19.71 5.27
C LEU A 168 17.66 18.86 5.93
N HIS A 169 17.68 18.75 7.27
CA HIS A 169 16.70 17.95 7.99
C HIS A 169 15.29 18.52 7.86
N TYR A 170 15.16 19.85 7.87
CA TYR A 170 13.88 20.51 7.63
C TYR A 170 13.29 20.14 6.26
N LEU A 171 14.08 20.19 5.18
CA LEU A 171 13.61 19.84 3.84
C LEU A 171 13.27 18.36 3.71
N LEU A 172 14.04 17.47 4.35
CA LEU A 172 13.73 16.04 4.39
C LEU A 172 12.40 15.77 5.09
N ASP A 173 12.11 16.48 6.18
CA ASP A 173 10.84 16.36 6.90
C ASP A 173 9.66 16.91 6.09
N GLU A 174 9.85 18.02 5.36
CA GLU A 174 8.81 18.56 4.47
C GLU A 174 8.49 17.57 3.33
N LEU A 175 9.52 17.00 2.69
CA LEU A 175 9.35 15.97 1.66
C LEU A 175 8.69 14.70 2.21
N ARG A 176 9.10 14.21 3.40
CA ARG A 176 8.46 13.07 4.06
C ARG A 176 6.98 13.35 4.31
N ASN A 177 6.67 14.50 4.89
CA ASN A 177 5.31 14.88 5.18
C ASN A 177 4.47 14.91 3.89
N TYR A 178 4.99 15.48 2.81
CA TYR A 178 4.31 15.48 1.52
C TYR A 178 4.07 14.06 1.00
N PHE A 179 5.11 13.23 0.88
CA PHE A 179 5.00 11.92 0.24
C PHE A 179 4.18 10.90 1.04
N TYR A 180 4.17 10.99 2.37
CA TYR A 180 3.43 10.03 3.21
C TYR A 180 2.02 10.49 3.59
N ASN A 181 1.73 11.79 3.53
CA ASN A 181 0.42 12.32 3.92
C ASN A 181 -0.42 12.86 2.75
N THR A 182 0.17 13.04 1.56
CA THR A 182 -0.60 13.47 0.38
C THR A 182 -1.18 12.25 -0.33
N PRO A 183 -2.52 12.13 -0.45
CA PRO A 183 -3.13 11.07 -1.21
C PRO A 183 -2.79 11.22 -2.70
N ILE A 184 -2.42 10.10 -3.33
CA ILE A 184 -1.97 10.06 -4.72
C ILE A 184 -3.01 9.36 -5.60
N ASP A 185 -3.37 10.02 -6.70
CA ASP A 185 -4.23 9.46 -7.74
C ASP A 185 -3.39 8.85 -8.88
N TYR A 186 -3.05 7.57 -8.74
CA TYR A 186 -2.28 6.83 -9.74
C TYR A 186 -3.02 6.69 -11.08
N ALA A 187 -4.34 6.66 -11.07
CA ALA A 187 -5.14 6.58 -12.28
C ALA A 187 -5.02 7.89 -13.08
N LYS A 188 -5.11 9.04 -12.42
CA LYS A 188 -4.90 10.35 -13.04
C LYS A 188 -3.48 10.52 -13.58
N MET A 189 -2.47 9.98 -12.90
CA MET A 189 -1.10 9.95 -13.42
C MET A 189 -0.98 9.14 -14.71
N LEU A 190 -1.56 7.93 -14.75
CA LEU A 190 -1.61 7.10 -15.95
C LEU A 190 -2.34 7.78 -17.12
N ASP A 191 -3.47 8.42 -16.82
CA ASP A 191 -4.24 9.22 -17.77
C ASP A 191 -3.36 10.32 -18.39
N LYS A 192 -2.56 11.01 -17.56
CA LYS A 192 -1.62 12.03 -18.00
C LYS A 192 -0.50 11.41 -18.87
N PHE A 193 0.07 10.27 -18.47
CA PHE A 193 1.13 9.59 -19.23
C PHE A 193 0.67 9.17 -20.63
N LYS A 194 -0.52 8.59 -20.74
CA LYS A 194 -1.08 8.18 -22.05
C LYS A 194 -1.34 9.39 -22.96
N ARG A 195 -1.83 10.51 -22.41
CA ARG A 195 -2.07 11.75 -23.19
C ARG A 195 -0.77 12.37 -23.71
N GLN A 196 0.30 12.29 -22.92
CA GLN A 196 1.61 12.83 -23.27
C GLN A 196 2.44 11.88 -24.16
N LYS A 197 1.93 10.68 -24.46
CA LYS A 197 2.56 9.68 -25.34
C LYS A 197 4.00 9.33 -24.94
N TYR A 198 4.26 9.16 -23.65
CA TYR A 198 5.56 8.66 -23.21
C TYR A 198 5.83 7.27 -23.78
N GLU A 199 7.06 7.05 -24.24
CA GLU A 199 7.49 5.73 -24.71
C GLU A 199 7.63 4.73 -23.56
N LYS A 200 7.96 5.21 -22.36
CA LYS A 200 8.12 4.41 -21.14
C LYS A 200 7.43 5.05 -19.94
N ILE A 201 6.65 4.25 -19.21
CA ILE A 201 5.95 4.67 -17.99
C ILE A 201 6.94 5.07 -16.88
N SER A 202 8.11 4.44 -16.83
CA SER A 202 9.18 4.79 -15.87
C SER A 202 9.62 6.24 -15.99
N ASP A 203 9.79 6.71 -17.22
CA ASP A 203 10.35 8.04 -17.52
C ASP A 203 9.32 9.11 -17.17
N ALA A 204 8.05 8.83 -17.50
CA ALA A 204 6.92 9.66 -17.14
C ALA A 204 6.74 9.77 -15.61
N CYS A 205 6.89 8.64 -14.91
CA CYS A 205 6.83 8.59 -13.44
C CYS A 205 7.97 9.40 -12.81
N GLN A 206 9.17 9.34 -13.38
CA GLN A 206 10.29 10.13 -12.93
C GLN A 206 10.03 11.62 -13.12
N GLU A 207 9.56 12.06 -14.29
CA GLU A 207 9.26 13.47 -14.54
C GLU A 207 8.20 14.03 -13.57
N ILE A 208 7.11 13.29 -13.32
CA ILE A 208 6.10 13.74 -12.34
C ILE A 208 6.69 13.83 -10.93
N PHE A 209 7.49 12.85 -10.55
CA PHE A 209 8.15 12.86 -9.24
C PHE A 209 9.07 14.08 -9.09
N GLU A 210 9.86 14.41 -10.10
CA GLU A 210 10.74 15.58 -10.12
C GLU A 210 9.92 16.88 -9.97
N LEU A 211 8.80 17.01 -10.71
CA LEU A 211 7.89 18.16 -10.56
C LEU A 211 7.30 18.31 -9.16
N GLU A 212 6.99 17.20 -8.47
CA GLU A 212 6.48 17.23 -7.09
C GLU A 212 7.57 17.67 -6.10
N VAL A 213 8.78 17.15 -6.26
CA VAL A 213 9.94 17.57 -5.46
C VAL A 213 10.21 19.05 -5.68
N ASP A 214 10.20 19.51 -6.93
CA ASP A 214 10.45 20.91 -7.28
C ASP A 214 9.40 21.84 -6.69
N ALA A 215 8.11 21.48 -6.73
CA ALA A 215 7.03 22.26 -6.13
C ALA A 215 7.21 22.49 -4.62
N ILE A 216 7.97 21.63 -3.93
CA ILE A 216 8.30 21.76 -2.52
C ILE A 216 9.58 22.57 -2.35
N LEU A 217 10.63 22.20 -3.07
CA LEU A 217 11.97 22.77 -2.90
C LEU A 217 12.09 24.19 -3.47
N GLU A 218 11.37 24.54 -4.54
CA GLU A 218 11.42 25.89 -5.16
C GLU A 218 11.18 27.00 -4.15
N LYS A 219 10.29 26.79 -3.17
CA LYS A 219 10.00 27.74 -2.08
C LYS A 219 11.24 28.15 -1.28
N HIS A 220 12.27 27.31 -1.28
CA HIS A 220 13.46 27.44 -0.44
C HIS A 220 14.72 27.83 -1.22
N PHE A 221 14.63 27.88 -2.56
CA PHE A 221 15.77 28.13 -3.45
C PHE A 221 15.51 29.22 -4.51
N VAL A 222 14.26 29.57 -4.83
CA VAL A 222 13.90 30.57 -5.87
C VAL A 222 14.19 32.03 -5.48
N HIS A 223 14.76 32.30 -4.29
CA HIS A 223 15.10 33.66 -3.83
C HIS A 223 16.62 33.90 -3.67
N SER A 224 17.47 33.22 -4.45
CA SER A 224 18.94 33.36 -4.37
C SER A 224 19.52 33.97 -5.64
#